data_AF-A0A022XWD7-F1
#
_entry.id   AF-A0A022XWD7-F1
#
_cell.length_a   1.000
_cell.length_b   1.000
_cell.length_c   1.000
_cell.angle_alpha   90.00
_cell.angle_beta   90.00
_cell.angle_gamma   90.00
#
_symmetry.space_group_name_H-M   'P 1'
#
loop_
_entity.id
_entity.type
_entity.pdbx_description
1 polymer ?
#
loop_
_entity_poly.entity_id
_entity_poly.type
_entity_poly.pdbx_seq_one_letter_code
_entity_poly.pdbx_strand_id
1 'polypeptide(L)'
;MNVTQGKYLRYILFAILGLAIIHFITSSSLPIPKASDLGLSYPKSGQQAVSSPAGEDKAPAPPVTPPSTPLQPPTQQSPKQDAPNPVTPNPPTGNAAGPGYEKVNATFVTLARNSDLWEIAKSIRQVEDRFNKNYHYDWVFLNDAEFSDEFKKFTSRLVSGKTHYGLIPKEHWSYPSWIDQNKAAETRRVMKQKEIIYGDSESYRHMCRYESGFFFRHELMMQYDYYWRVEPSIEYFCDIHIDPFKFMKDNNKKYSFVISLPEYPGTIETLWKSTRKFIEQYPEHIAKDNNLEFISADGGKTYNNCHFVSYMHLTRCCDLAAPC
;
A
#
# COMPACT_ATOMS: atom_id res chain seq x y z
N MET A 1 3.52 40.41 -58.97
CA MET A 1 2.73 39.71 -57.94
C MET A 1 3.28 40.12 -56.57
N ASN A 2 2.45 40.69 -55.71
CA ASN A 2 2.88 41.44 -54.52
C ASN A 2 3.52 40.54 -53.45
N VAL A 3 4.65 40.99 -52.90
CA VAL A 3 5.46 40.35 -51.83
C VAL A 3 4.63 39.96 -50.59
N THR A 4 3.50 40.62 -50.37
CA THR A 4 2.53 40.35 -49.31
C THR A 4 1.78 39.02 -49.49
N GLN A 5 1.47 38.60 -50.73
CA GLN A 5 0.73 37.34 -50.98
C GLN A 5 1.55 36.09 -50.60
N GLY A 6 2.88 36.12 -50.77
CA GLY A 6 3.74 34.99 -50.45
C GLY A 6 3.87 34.69 -48.96
N LYS A 7 3.69 35.70 -48.08
CA LYS A 7 3.74 35.52 -46.63
C LYS A 7 2.47 34.82 -46.13
N TYR A 8 1.29 35.27 -46.54
CA TYR A 8 0.02 34.65 -46.15
C TYR A 8 -0.13 33.23 -46.68
N LEU A 9 0.38 32.95 -47.90
CA LEU A 9 0.36 31.59 -48.45
C LEU A 9 1.15 30.60 -47.58
N ARG A 10 2.28 31.02 -47.00
CA ARG A 10 3.07 30.17 -46.09
C ARG A 10 2.31 29.87 -44.79
N TYR A 11 1.67 30.87 -44.18
CA TYR A 11 0.89 30.66 -42.96
C TYR A 11 -0.33 29.75 -43.20
N ILE A 12 -0.99 29.88 -44.35
CA ILE A 12 -2.10 29.01 -44.74
C ILE A 12 -1.61 27.57 -44.93
N LEU A 13 -0.46 27.36 -45.58
CA LEU A 13 0.12 26.02 -45.74
C LEU A 13 0.52 25.38 -44.40
N PHE A 14 1.09 26.15 -43.46
CA PHE A 14 1.39 25.66 -42.11
C PHE A 14 0.13 25.32 -41.31
N ALA A 15 -0.93 26.12 -41.44
CA ALA A 15 -2.21 25.86 -40.79
C ALA A 15 -2.86 24.57 -41.34
N ILE A 16 -2.84 24.37 -42.66
CA ILE A 16 -3.35 23.15 -43.30
C ILE A 16 -2.54 21.94 -42.88
N LEU A 17 -1.20 22.04 -42.84
CA LEU A 17 -0.33 20.96 -42.39
C LEU A 17 -0.57 20.62 -40.91
N GLY A 18 -0.72 21.63 -40.05
CA GLY A 18 -1.04 21.44 -38.64
C GLY A 18 -2.38 20.75 -38.42
N LEU A 19 -3.43 21.16 -39.15
CA LEU A 19 -4.74 20.52 -39.10
C LEU A 19 -4.71 19.08 -39.65
N ALA A 20 -3.92 18.81 -40.69
CA ALA A 20 -3.74 17.46 -41.21
C ALA A 20 -3.02 16.54 -40.22
N ILE A 21 -2.01 17.05 -39.49
CA ILE A 21 -1.32 16.30 -38.44
C ILE A 21 -2.26 16.01 -37.26
N ILE A 22 -3.02 17.00 -36.81
CA ILE A 22 -4.00 16.82 -35.73
C ILE A 22 -5.08 15.83 -36.16
N HIS A 23 -5.58 15.92 -37.40
CA HIS A 23 -6.53 14.95 -37.93
C HIS A 23 -5.90 13.55 -37.96
N PHE A 24 -4.66 13.39 -38.44
CA PHE A 24 -3.99 12.10 -38.48
C PHE A 24 -3.79 11.49 -37.09
N ILE A 25 -3.41 12.29 -36.09
CA ILE A 25 -3.26 11.83 -34.70
C ILE A 25 -4.62 11.46 -34.08
N THR A 26 -5.67 12.20 -34.39
CA THR A 26 -7.01 11.97 -33.82
C THR A 26 -7.79 10.87 -34.55
N SER A 27 -7.53 10.62 -35.83
CA SER A 27 -8.16 9.54 -36.62
C SER A 27 -7.38 8.23 -36.58
N SER A 28 -6.09 8.27 -36.23
CA SER A 28 -5.29 7.05 -36.05
C SER A 28 -5.53 6.51 -34.64
N SER A 29 -6.49 5.61 -34.53
CA SER A 29 -6.56 4.71 -33.38
C SER A 29 -5.34 3.80 -33.45
N LEU A 30 -4.23 4.18 -32.82
CA LEU A 30 -3.14 3.24 -32.57
C LEU A 30 -3.74 2.09 -31.73
N PRO A 31 -3.73 0.84 -32.21
CA PRO A 31 -4.23 -0.27 -31.42
C PRO A 31 -3.39 -0.36 -30.15
N ILE A 32 -4.05 -0.22 -29.00
CA ILE A 32 -3.44 -0.49 -27.70
C ILE A 32 -3.00 -1.96 -27.74
N PRO A 33 -1.71 -2.29 -27.49
CA PRO A 33 -1.23 -3.67 -27.49
C PRO A 33 -2.08 -4.50 -26.53
N LYS A 34 -2.58 -5.64 -27.00
CA LYS A 34 -3.26 -6.58 -26.11
C LYS A 34 -2.21 -7.26 -25.24
N ALA A 35 -2.57 -7.72 -24.05
CA ALA A 35 -1.65 -8.42 -23.15
C ALA A 35 -0.93 -9.62 -23.81
N SER A 36 -1.52 -10.20 -24.86
CA SER A 36 -0.90 -11.23 -25.71
C SER A 36 0.32 -10.75 -26.50
N ASP A 37 0.35 -9.48 -26.88
CA ASP A 37 1.40 -8.88 -27.71
C ASP A 37 2.66 -8.53 -26.89
N LEU A 38 2.52 -8.51 -25.55
CA LEU A 38 3.60 -8.23 -24.59
C LEU A 38 4.23 -9.50 -24.00
N GLY A 39 3.90 -10.70 -24.51
CA GLY A 39 4.47 -11.96 -24.04
C GLY A 39 4.08 -12.33 -22.59
N LEU A 40 3.08 -11.66 -22.01
CA LEU A 40 2.58 -11.93 -20.67
C LEU A 40 1.49 -13.01 -20.73
N SER A 41 1.91 -14.27 -20.76
CA SER A 41 1.02 -15.42 -20.64
C SER A 41 0.78 -15.77 -19.17
N TYR A 42 -0.43 -15.49 -18.67
CA TYR A 42 -0.91 -16.11 -17.43
C TYR A 42 -1.41 -17.53 -17.73
N PRO A 43 -1.02 -18.56 -16.96
CA PRO A 43 -1.53 -19.91 -17.17
C PRO A 43 -3.02 -19.97 -16.85
N LYS A 44 -3.82 -20.41 -17.82
CA LYS A 44 -5.22 -20.81 -17.60
C LYS A 44 -5.23 -22.07 -16.75
N SER A 45 -6.01 -22.05 -15.67
CA SER A 45 -6.32 -23.22 -14.87
C SER A 45 -7.03 -24.27 -15.72
N GLY A 46 -6.46 -25.47 -15.79
CA GLY A 46 -7.13 -26.67 -16.28
C GLY A 46 -6.76 -27.08 -17.69
N GLN A 47 -5.58 -27.67 -17.86
CA GLN A 47 -5.34 -28.75 -18.84
C GLN A 47 -4.05 -29.48 -18.46
N GLN A 48 -4.20 -30.68 -17.91
CA GLN A 48 -3.12 -31.66 -17.81
C GLN A 48 -2.80 -32.19 -19.21
N ALA A 49 -1.54 -32.10 -19.62
CA ALA A 49 -1.00 -32.94 -20.68
C ALA A 49 0.12 -33.79 -20.08
N VAL A 50 -0.12 -35.10 -20.13
CA VAL A 50 0.72 -36.18 -19.64
C VAL A 50 1.82 -36.44 -20.67
N SER A 51 3.07 -36.54 -20.23
CA SER A 51 4.07 -37.40 -20.87
C SER A 51 5.05 -37.92 -19.82
N SER A 52 5.18 -39.24 -19.76
CA SER A 52 6.06 -40.06 -18.92
C SER A 52 6.58 -41.21 -19.80
N PRO A 53 7.52 -42.08 -19.36
CA PRO A 53 8.67 -41.93 -18.47
C PRO A 53 9.91 -42.72 -18.98
N ALA A 54 11.01 -42.79 -18.21
CA ALA A 54 11.83 -44.01 -18.11
C ALA A 54 12.61 -44.07 -16.79
N GLY A 55 12.44 -45.15 -16.02
CA GLY A 55 13.20 -45.47 -14.81
C GLY A 55 12.38 -46.29 -13.80
N GLU A 56 12.47 -47.61 -13.89
CA GLU A 56 11.83 -48.62 -13.02
C GLU A 56 12.40 -48.61 -11.59
N ASP A 57 11.56 -48.74 -10.56
CA ASP A 57 11.48 -49.98 -9.73
C ASP A 57 10.46 -49.89 -8.56
N LYS A 58 9.72 -51.00 -8.40
CA LYS A 58 9.01 -51.55 -7.23
C LYS A 58 7.81 -50.80 -6.57
N ALA A 59 6.65 -51.46 -6.67
CA ALA A 59 5.38 -51.15 -6.00
C ALA A 59 5.40 -51.38 -4.47
N PRO A 60 4.49 -50.71 -3.73
CA PRO A 60 3.37 -51.45 -3.12
C PRO A 60 2.00 -50.73 -3.13
N ALA A 61 0.94 -51.56 -3.20
CA ALA A 61 -0.49 -51.44 -2.84
C ALA A 61 -1.31 -50.15 -3.16
N PRO A 62 -2.57 -50.31 -3.66
CA PRO A 62 -3.43 -49.18 -4.04
C PRO A 62 -4.09 -48.49 -2.83
N PRO A 63 -4.25 -47.15 -2.82
CA PRO A 63 -5.12 -46.47 -1.87
C PRO A 63 -6.59 -46.55 -2.32
N VAL A 64 -7.46 -46.82 -1.36
CA VAL A 64 -8.92 -46.79 -1.43
C VAL A 64 -9.40 -45.39 -1.83
N THR A 65 -10.18 -45.29 -2.90
CA THR A 65 -10.90 -44.08 -3.33
C THR A 65 -12.11 -43.81 -2.44
N PRO A 66 -12.29 -42.59 -1.89
CA PRO A 66 -13.55 -42.19 -1.28
C PRO A 66 -14.62 -41.86 -2.35
N PRO A 67 -15.93 -42.01 -2.04
CA PRO A 67 -16.98 -41.86 -3.05
C PRO A 67 -17.18 -40.40 -3.46
N SER A 68 -17.15 -40.17 -4.77
CA SER A 68 -17.53 -38.92 -5.41
C SER A 68 -19.05 -38.76 -5.38
N THR A 69 -19.55 -37.85 -4.53
CA THR A 69 -20.93 -37.35 -4.65
C THR A 69 -20.90 -36.10 -5.53
N PRO A 70 -21.68 -36.01 -6.63
CA PRO A 70 -21.77 -34.79 -7.42
C PRO A 70 -22.47 -33.70 -6.60
N LEU A 71 -21.75 -32.63 -6.24
CA LEU A 71 -22.36 -31.41 -5.73
C LEU A 71 -23.16 -30.76 -6.87
N GLN A 72 -24.49 -30.74 -6.75
CA GLN A 72 -25.34 -29.93 -7.62
C GLN A 72 -25.08 -28.44 -7.38
N PRO A 73 -25.10 -27.59 -8.42
CA PRO A 73 -25.05 -26.14 -8.25
C PRO A 73 -26.28 -25.65 -7.47
N PRO A 74 -26.16 -24.63 -6.61
CA PRO A 74 -27.32 -24.06 -5.93
C PRO A 74 -28.32 -23.53 -6.95
N THR A 75 -29.58 -23.91 -6.79
CA THR A 75 -30.70 -23.39 -7.58
C THR A 75 -30.80 -21.88 -7.32
N GLN A 76 -30.56 -21.05 -8.34
CA GLN A 76 -30.85 -19.62 -8.28
C GLN A 76 -32.35 -19.42 -8.14
N GLN A 77 -32.82 -19.12 -6.92
CA GLN A 77 -34.12 -18.49 -6.73
C GLN A 77 -34.01 -17.03 -7.16
N SER A 78 -34.83 -16.65 -8.15
CA SER A 78 -35.03 -15.25 -8.52
C SER A 78 -35.41 -14.42 -7.28
N PRO A 79 -34.80 -13.24 -7.04
CA PRO A 79 -35.14 -12.43 -5.89
C PRO A 79 -36.60 -11.98 -5.97
N LYS A 80 -37.36 -12.17 -4.89
CA LYS A 80 -38.67 -11.52 -4.71
C LYS A 80 -38.49 -10.01 -4.74
N GLN A 81 -39.25 -9.34 -5.59
CA GLN A 81 -39.18 -7.91 -5.91
C GLN A 81 -39.75 -6.97 -4.83
N ASP A 82 -39.67 -7.33 -3.55
CA ASP A 82 -40.25 -6.54 -2.45
C ASP A 82 -39.22 -6.05 -1.41
N ALA A 83 -37.92 -6.13 -1.72
CA ALA A 83 -36.90 -5.50 -0.89
C ALA A 83 -36.83 -3.99 -1.20
N PRO A 84 -36.99 -3.09 -0.21
CA PRO A 84 -36.74 -1.68 -0.45
C PRO A 84 -35.29 -1.51 -0.94
N ASN A 85 -35.11 -0.70 -1.99
CA ASN A 85 -33.80 -0.39 -2.56
C ASN A 85 -32.79 -0.12 -1.43
N PRO A 86 -31.52 -0.58 -1.53
CA PRO A 86 -30.49 -0.22 -0.58
C PRO A 86 -30.44 1.30 -0.51
N VAL A 87 -30.87 1.85 0.61
CA VAL A 87 -30.71 3.27 0.90
C VAL A 87 -29.21 3.46 1.00
N THR A 88 -28.58 3.99 -0.06
CA THR A 88 -27.27 4.61 0.08
C THR A 88 -27.45 5.66 1.16
N PRO A 89 -26.80 5.53 2.34
CA PRO A 89 -26.84 6.59 3.32
C PRO A 89 -26.36 7.84 2.61
N ASN A 90 -27.13 8.93 2.67
CA ASN A 90 -26.62 10.22 2.23
C ASN A 90 -25.26 10.39 2.92
N PRO A 91 -24.19 10.74 2.19
CA PRO A 91 -22.90 10.97 2.82
C PRO A 91 -23.13 11.92 3.99
N PRO A 92 -22.59 11.63 5.19
CA PRO A 92 -22.70 12.57 6.29
C PRO A 92 -22.24 13.91 5.73
N THR A 93 -23.09 14.94 5.86
CA THR A 93 -22.76 16.30 5.44
C THR A 93 -21.55 16.71 6.26
N GLY A 94 -20.37 16.45 5.70
CA GLY A 94 -19.10 16.70 6.32
C GLY A 94 -18.94 18.19 6.44
N ASN A 95 -19.03 18.70 7.66
CA ASN A 95 -18.73 20.09 7.92
C ASN A 95 -17.24 20.27 7.63
N ALA A 96 -16.90 20.92 6.51
CA ALA A 96 -15.57 21.48 6.31
C ALA A 96 -15.16 22.27 7.56
N ALA A 97 -13.88 22.29 7.93
CA ALA A 97 -13.42 22.96 9.14
C ALA A 97 -13.81 24.45 9.11
N GLY A 98 -14.92 24.79 9.76
CA GLY A 98 -15.39 26.15 9.89
C GLY A 98 -14.56 26.93 10.91
N PRO A 99 -14.75 28.26 11.00
CA PRO A 99 -14.13 29.07 12.04
C PRO A 99 -14.42 28.48 13.43
N GLY A 100 -13.36 28.10 14.17
CA GLY A 100 -13.46 27.49 15.49
C GLY A 100 -13.44 25.96 15.54
N TYR A 101 -13.24 25.27 14.40
CA TYR A 101 -13.04 23.81 14.40
C TYR A 101 -11.70 23.45 15.07
N GLU A 102 -11.78 22.68 16.16
CA GLU A 102 -10.61 22.16 16.87
C GLU A 102 -10.15 20.83 16.26
N LYS A 103 -8.98 20.85 15.64
CA LYS A 103 -8.36 19.66 15.04
C LYS A 103 -7.79 18.73 16.10
N VAL A 104 -7.75 17.44 15.80
CA VAL A 104 -6.96 16.50 16.60
C VAL A 104 -5.47 16.80 16.40
N ASN A 105 -4.65 16.49 17.39
CA ASN A 105 -3.20 16.53 17.24
C ASN A 105 -2.73 15.37 16.35
N ALA A 106 -2.65 15.59 15.04
CA ALA A 106 -2.40 14.54 14.07
C ALA A 106 -1.64 15.04 12.83
N THR A 107 -1.03 14.11 12.10
CA THR A 107 -0.25 14.39 10.88
C THR A 107 -0.42 13.29 9.84
N PHE A 108 -0.14 13.60 8.59
CA PHE A 108 0.29 12.59 7.63
C PHE A 108 1.78 12.29 7.83
N VAL A 109 2.19 11.05 7.61
CA VAL A 109 3.59 10.65 7.63
C VAL A 109 3.94 9.86 6.37
N THR A 110 5.09 10.17 5.80
CA THR A 110 5.60 9.54 4.60
C THR A 110 7.08 9.25 4.77
N LEU A 111 7.47 8.00 4.53
CA LEU A 111 8.84 7.62 4.28
C LEU A 111 9.09 7.69 2.76
N ALA A 112 9.97 8.60 2.31
CA ALA A 112 10.22 8.79 0.90
C ALA A 112 11.66 9.24 0.64
N ARG A 113 12.21 8.85 -0.51
CA ARG A 113 13.51 9.35 -0.98
C ARG A 113 13.31 10.58 -1.85
N ASN A 114 14.39 11.34 -2.05
CA ASN A 114 14.40 12.44 -3.01
C ASN A 114 13.95 12.03 -4.43
N SER A 115 14.28 10.80 -4.85
CA SER A 115 13.88 10.25 -6.16
C SER A 115 12.37 10.02 -6.28
N ASP A 116 11.66 9.91 -5.16
CA ASP A 116 10.23 9.60 -5.15
C ASP A 116 9.36 10.86 -5.30
N LEU A 117 9.97 12.05 -5.50
CA LEU A 117 9.31 13.36 -5.54
C LEU A 117 8.03 13.40 -6.38
N TRP A 118 8.10 12.88 -7.61
CA TRP A 118 6.96 12.94 -8.53
C TRP A 118 5.84 11.97 -8.13
N GLU A 119 6.18 10.82 -7.54
CA GLU A 119 5.20 9.83 -7.08
C GLU A 119 4.54 10.25 -5.76
N ILE A 120 5.29 10.88 -4.86
CA ILE A 120 4.69 11.46 -3.65
C ILE A 120 3.85 12.69 -3.97
N ALA A 121 4.24 13.50 -4.97
CA ALA A 121 3.44 14.64 -5.41
C ALA A 121 2.02 14.23 -5.86
N LYS A 122 1.90 13.12 -6.60
CA LYS A 122 0.59 12.54 -6.97
C LYS A 122 -0.23 12.17 -5.73
N SER A 123 0.41 11.53 -4.76
CA SER A 123 -0.24 11.07 -3.52
C SER A 123 -0.70 12.25 -2.64
N ILE A 124 0.12 13.29 -2.51
CA ILE A 124 -0.26 14.52 -1.81
C ILE A 124 -1.48 15.15 -2.47
N ARG A 125 -1.50 15.26 -3.81
CA ARG A 125 -2.67 15.77 -4.54
C ARG A 125 -3.93 14.94 -4.25
N GLN A 126 -3.83 13.61 -4.26
CA GLN A 126 -4.96 12.73 -3.92
C GLN A 126 -5.48 12.99 -2.50
N VAL A 127 -4.59 13.06 -1.50
CA VAL A 127 -5.00 13.36 -0.11
C VAL A 127 -5.62 14.75 0.01
N GLU A 128 -5.00 15.77 -0.58
CA GLU A 128 -5.46 17.16 -0.51
C GLU A 128 -6.83 17.32 -1.20
N ASP A 129 -6.96 16.83 -2.43
CA ASP A 129 -8.17 17.00 -3.23
C ASP A 129 -9.38 16.27 -2.63
N ARG A 130 -9.17 15.10 -2.02
CA ARG A 130 -10.24 14.27 -1.44
C ARG A 130 -10.55 14.59 0.01
N PHE A 131 -9.60 15.16 0.77
CA PHE A 131 -9.74 15.31 2.21
C PHE A 131 -9.07 16.57 2.75
N ASN A 132 -7.74 16.65 2.66
CA ASN A 132 -6.96 17.52 3.54
C ASN A 132 -7.09 19.01 3.20
N LYS A 133 -7.53 19.39 1.99
CA LYS A 133 -7.83 20.79 1.66
C LYS A 133 -8.89 21.42 2.57
N ASN A 134 -9.69 20.61 3.26
CA ASN A 134 -10.76 21.08 4.15
C ASN A 134 -10.33 21.15 5.63
N TYR A 135 -9.21 20.52 6.01
CA TYR A 135 -8.81 20.34 7.41
C TYR A 135 -7.37 20.78 7.69
N HIS A 136 -6.51 20.84 6.68
CA HIS A 136 -5.15 21.38 6.75
C HIS A 136 -4.30 20.72 7.84
N TYR A 137 -4.34 19.38 7.93
CA TYR A 137 -3.40 18.62 8.75
C TYR A 137 -2.00 18.68 8.16
N ASP A 138 -1.01 18.60 9.06
CA ASP A 138 0.40 18.70 8.74
C ASP A 138 0.91 17.42 8.05
N TRP A 139 2.09 17.51 7.43
CA TRP A 139 2.79 16.39 6.79
C TRP A 139 4.21 16.28 7.33
N VAL A 140 4.61 15.08 7.72
CA VAL A 140 5.97 14.73 8.11
C VAL A 140 6.57 13.81 7.06
N PHE A 141 7.64 14.28 6.41
CA PHE A 141 8.45 13.48 5.49
C PHE A 141 9.71 13.00 6.20
N LEU A 142 9.99 11.70 6.14
CA LEU A 142 11.15 11.06 6.74
C LEU A 142 11.98 10.38 5.65
N ASN A 143 13.30 10.41 5.76
CA ASN A 143 14.22 9.82 4.79
C ASN A 143 15.54 9.39 5.46
N ASP A 144 16.21 8.38 4.92
CA ASP A 144 17.53 7.95 5.36
C ASP A 144 18.68 8.83 4.82
N ALA A 145 18.34 9.85 4.04
CA ALA A 145 19.22 10.90 3.56
C ALA A 145 18.57 12.29 3.66
N GLU A 146 19.38 13.34 3.60
CA GLU A 146 18.87 14.72 3.60
C GLU A 146 17.93 14.96 2.42
N PHE A 147 16.76 15.56 2.69
CA PHE A 147 15.86 16.00 1.63
C PHE A 147 16.44 17.20 0.88
N SER A 148 16.39 17.15 -0.45
CA SER A 148 16.85 18.23 -1.31
C SER A 148 15.94 19.45 -1.19
N ASP A 149 16.49 20.62 -1.52
CA ASP A 149 15.70 21.86 -1.56
C ASP A 149 14.55 21.78 -2.57
N GLU A 150 14.75 21.05 -3.67
CA GLU A 150 13.70 20.78 -4.65
C GLU A 150 12.55 20.00 -4.03
N PHE A 151 12.86 18.90 -3.32
CA PHE A 151 11.85 18.07 -2.66
C PHE A 151 11.06 18.90 -1.64
N LYS A 152 11.76 19.62 -0.77
CA LYS A 152 11.16 20.49 0.26
C LYS A 152 10.28 21.57 -0.38
N LYS A 153 10.80 22.31 -1.36
CA LYS A 153 10.10 23.40 -2.03
C LYS A 153 8.84 22.93 -2.75
N PHE A 154 8.91 21.79 -3.44
CA PHE A 154 7.78 21.31 -4.23
C PHE A 154 6.69 20.73 -3.33
N THR A 155 7.03 19.85 -2.39
CA THR A 155 6.05 19.27 -1.45
C THR A 155 5.40 20.32 -0.55
N SER A 156 6.15 21.32 -0.06
CA SER A 156 5.60 22.43 0.72
C SER A 156 4.57 23.28 -0.04
N ARG A 157 4.65 23.35 -1.37
CA ARG A 157 3.67 24.05 -2.20
C ARG A 157 2.41 23.22 -2.46
N LEU A 158 2.51 21.90 -2.29
CA LEU A 158 1.39 21.00 -2.53
C LEU A 158 0.56 20.75 -1.28
N VAL A 159 1.14 20.85 -0.10
CA VAL A 159 0.44 20.61 1.16
C VAL A 159 -0.27 21.87 1.61
N SER A 160 -1.50 21.75 2.10
CA SER A 160 -2.26 22.89 2.63
C SER A 160 -2.00 23.18 4.11
N GLY A 161 -1.54 22.17 4.88
CA GLY A 161 -1.00 22.31 6.24
C GLY A 161 0.49 22.69 6.26
N LYS A 162 1.16 22.44 7.38
CA LYS A 162 2.63 22.60 7.49
C LYS A 162 3.35 21.34 7.06
N THR A 163 4.55 21.49 6.52
CA THR A 163 5.45 20.39 6.17
C THR A 163 6.65 20.35 7.11
N HIS A 164 7.05 19.14 7.48
CA HIS A 164 8.23 18.85 8.28
C HIS A 164 9.09 17.81 7.56
N TYR A 165 10.41 17.94 7.67
CA TYR A 165 11.38 17.09 6.97
C TYR A 165 12.42 16.58 7.97
N GLY A 166 12.46 15.27 8.17
CA GLY A 166 13.35 14.62 9.13
C GLY A 166 14.34 13.66 8.47
N LEU A 167 15.60 13.75 8.90
CA LEU A 167 16.62 12.75 8.61
C LEU A 167 16.53 11.63 9.66
N ILE A 168 16.43 10.39 9.20
CA ILE A 168 16.37 9.22 10.08
C ILE A 168 17.74 9.01 10.72
N PRO A 169 17.82 8.90 12.07
CA PRO A 169 19.06 8.57 12.75
C PRO A 169 19.62 7.22 12.27
N LYS A 170 20.94 7.15 12.08
CA LYS A 170 21.62 5.98 11.53
C LYS A 170 21.34 4.71 12.34
N GLU A 171 21.24 4.81 13.65
CA GLU A 171 20.90 3.72 14.57
C GLU A 171 19.51 3.12 14.32
N HIS A 172 18.58 3.92 13.79
CA HIS A 172 17.24 3.48 13.41
C HIS A 172 17.21 2.90 11.97
N TRP A 173 18.16 3.31 11.13
CA TRP A 173 18.32 2.86 9.73
C TRP A 173 19.67 2.15 9.49
N SER A 174 19.97 1.12 10.27
CA SER A 174 21.17 0.29 10.08
C SER A 174 21.02 -1.08 10.75
N TYR A 175 22.04 -1.93 10.58
CA TYR A 175 22.17 -3.14 11.38
C TYR A 175 22.48 -2.82 12.83
N PRO A 176 21.70 -3.32 13.79
CA PRO A 176 22.11 -3.29 15.18
C PRO A 176 23.31 -4.21 15.42
N SER A 177 24.08 -3.95 16.48
CA SER A 177 25.38 -4.58 16.75
C SER A 177 25.34 -6.11 16.88
N TRP A 178 24.19 -6.67 17.25
CA TRP A 178 24.01 -8.13 17.41
C TRP A 178 23.66 -8.86 16.10
N ILE A 179 23.55 -8.16 14.97
CA ILE A 179 23.28 -8.78 13.67
C ILE A 179 24.60 -9.06 12.94
N ASP A 180 24.84 -10.34 12.66
CA ASP A 180 25.89 -10.78 11.75
C ASP A 180 25.54 -10.37 10.31
N GLN A 181 26.28 -9.39 9.79
CA GLN A 181 26.05 -8.84 8.45
C GLN A 181 26.40 -9.83 7.34
N ASN A 182 27.34 -10.76 7.56
CA ASN A 182 27.67 -11.79 6.57
C ASN A 182 26.51 -12.78 6.46
N LYS A 183 25.95 -13.20 7.59
CA LYS A 183 24.75 -14.06 7.62
C LYS A 183 23.54 -13.34 6.99
N ALA A 184 23.38 -12.05 7.26
CA ALA A 184 22.32 -11.25 6.65
C ALA A 184 22.47 -11.15 5.12
N ALA A 185 23.71 -10.94 4.63
CA ALA A 185 24.01 -10.88 3.21
C ALA A 185 23.77 -12.23 2.51
N GLU A 186 24.19 -13.33 3.14
CA GLU A 186 23.93 -14.68 2.62
C GLU A 186 22.44 -15.01 2.56
N THR A 187 21.68 -14.62 3.59
CA THR A 187 20.21 -14.78 3.59
C THR A 187 19.58 -14.03 2.42
N ARG A 188 20.00 -12.79 2.17
CA ARG A 188 19.54 -11.99 1.01
C ARG A 188 19.90 -12.66 -0.32
N ARG A 189 21.08 -13.26 -0.43
CA ARG A 189 21.50 -14.03 -1.62
C ARG A 189 20.57 -15.23 -1.84
N VAL A 190 20.22 -15.97 -0.79
CA VAL A 190 19.27 -17.09 -0.86
C VAL A 190 17.86 -16.61 -1.23
N MET A 191 17.39 -15.49 -0.66
CA MET A 191 16.09 -14.91 -1.01
C MET A 191 16.03 -14.48 -2.49
N LYS A 192 17.14 -13.97 -3.03
CA LYS A 192 17.28 -13.69 -4.47
C LYS A 192 17.09 -14.93 -5.32
N GLN A 193 17.75 -16.03 -4.94
CA GLN A 193 17.68 -17.30 -5.66
C GLN A 193 16.28 -17.92 -5.62
N LYS A 194 15.53 -17.65 -4.55
CA LYS A 194 14.12 -18.04 -4.40
C LYS A 194 13.15 -17.05 -5.10
N GLU A 195 13.67 -16.06 -5.83
CA GLU A 195 12.88 -15.04 -6.54
C GLU A 195 11.92 -14.26 -5.61
N ILE A 196 12.30 -14.07 -4.35
CA ILE A 196 11.51 -13.30 -3.40
C ILE A 196 11.62 -11.82 -3.75
N ILE A 197 10.49 -11.18 -3.99
CA ILE A 197 10.40 -9.76 -4.33
C ILE A 197 11.08 -8.93 -3.23
N TYR A 198 12.03 -8.08 -3.64
CA TYR A 198 12.91 -7.28 -2.77
C TYR A 198 13.74 -8.08 -1.75
N GLY A 199 13.81 -9.40 -1.88
CA GLY A 199 14.49 -10.27 -0.92
C GLY A 199 15.99 -10.01 -0.79
N ASP A 200 16.62 -9.49 -1.85
CA ASP A 200 18.03 -9.11 -1.87
C ASP A 200 18.31 -7.64 -1.52
N SER A 201 17.26 -6.83 -1.33
CA SER A 201 17.38 -5.40 -1.06
C SER A 201 17.64 -5.12 0.42
N GLU A 202 18.85 -4.68 0.74
CA GLU A 202 19.24 -4.27 2.10
C GLU A 202 18.42 -3.07 2.61
N SER A 203 18.27 -2.04 1.77
CA SER A 203 17.48 -0.86 2.12
C SER A 203 16.01 -1.20 2.37
N TYR A 204 15.44 -2.17 1.65
CA TYR A 204 14.08 -2.65 1.92
C TYR A 204 13.98 -3.33 3.29
N ARG A 205 15.01 -4.07 3.73
CA ARG A 205 15.04 -4.64 5.09
C ARG A 205 15.13 -3.57 6.17
N HIS A 206 15.90 -2.50 5.93
CA HIS A 206 15.97 -1.35 6.84
C HIS A 206 14.63 -0.61 6.90
N MET A 207 13.98 -0.40 5.74
CA MET A 207 12.63 0.17 5.67
C MET A 207 11.62 -0.64 6.50
N CYS A 208 11.53 -1.96 6.28
CA CYS A 208 10.60 -2.80 7.04
C CYS A 208 10.87 -2.73 8.55
N ARG A 209 12.14 -2.72 8.97
CA ARG A 209 12.52 -2.57 10.40
C ARG A 209 12.11 -1.20 10.94
N TYR A 210 12.38 -0.13 10.20
CA TYR A 210 12.09 1.24 10.61
C TYR A 210 10.58 1.46 10.81
N GLU A 211 9.78 1.00 9.85
CA GLU A 211 8.32 1.11 9.88
C GLU A 211 7.69 0.19 10.94
N SER A 212 8.34 -0.91 11.29
CA SER A 212 7.84 -1.82 12.34
C SER A 212 8.08 -1.32 13.77
N GLY A 213 9.04 -0.40 14.01
CA GLY A 213 9.47 -0.12 15.39
C GLY A 213 10.09 1.24 15.70
N PHE A 214 10.36 2.09 14.70
CA PHE A 214 11.15 3.32 14.90
C PHE A 214 10.49 4.61 14.41
N PHE A 215 9.69 4.59 13.34
CA PHE A 215 9.17 5.84 12.77
C PHE A 215 8.37 6.68 13.78
N PHE A 216 7.57 6.03 14.64
CA PHE A 216 6.78 6.70 15.69
C PHE A 216 7.63 7.24 16.84
N ARG A 217 8.92 6.89 16.91
CA ARG A 217 9.91 7.40 17.87
C ARG A 217 10.74 8.56 17.31
N HIS A 218 10.55 8.91 16.04
CA HIS A 218 11.24 10.04 15.44
C HIS A 218 10.80 11.34 16.13
N GLU A 219 11.73 12.27 16.39
CA GLU A 219 11.46 13.52 17.14
C GLU A 219 10.27 14.32 16.60
N LEU A 220 10.16 14.43 15.28
CA LEU A 220 9.02 15.08 14.61
C LEU A 220 7.68 14.40 14.84
N MET A 221 7.67 13.09 15.11
CA MET A 221 6.47 12.30 15.38
C MET A 221 6.04 12.33 16.85
N MET A 222 6.97 12.61 17.77
CA MET A 222 6.71 12.59 19.22
C MET A 222 5.69 13.64 19.68
N GLN A 223 5.44 14.66 18.86
CA GLN A 223 4.46 15.70 19.16
C GLN A 223 3.03 15.33 18.74
N TYR A 224 2.80 14.25 17.99
CA TYR A 224 1.50 13.90 17.43
C TYR A 224 0.84 12.72 18.15
N ASP A 225 -0.48 12.77 18.32
CA ASP A 225 -1.26 11.68 18.92
C ASP A 225 -1.72 10.65 17.89
N TYR A 226 -1.92 11.07 16.64
CA TYR A 226 -2.36 10.22 15.53
C TYR A 226 -1.52 10.48 14.28
N TYR A 227 -1.38 9.45 13.46
CA TYR A 227 -0.77 9.59 12.14
C TYR A 227 -1.54 8.81 11.09
N TRP A 228 -1.53 9.34 9.87
CA TRP A 228 -1.96 8.63 8.67
C TRP A 228 -0.75 8.40 7.76
N ARG A 229 -0.36 7.13 7.58
CA ARG A 229 0.74 6.77 6.68
C ARG A 229 0.29 6.87 5.22
N VAL A 230 1.08 7.58 4.43
CA VAL A 230 0.85 7.76 2.99
C VAL A 230 2.13 7.42 2.25
N GLU A 231 2.08 6.38 1.42
CA GLU A 231 3.17 6.01 0.51
C GLU A 231 3.09 6.81 -0.81
N PRO A 232 4.20 6.89 -1.58
CA PRO A 232 4.16 7.34 -2.97
C PRO A 232 3.22 6.47 -3.84
N SER A 233 2.69 7.07 -4.91
CA SER A 233 1.80 6.43 -5.90
C SER A 233 0.47 5.84 -5.37
N ILE A 234 -0.10 6.38 -4.29
CA ILE A 234 -1.47 6.00 -3.85
C ILE A 234 -2.56 6.76 -4.62
N GLU A 235 -3.75 6.19 -4.69
CA GLU A 235 -4.94 6.81 -5.32
C GLU A 235 -6.17 6.69 -4.42
N TYR A 236 -6.97 7.76 -4.37
CA TYR A 236 -8.26 7.78 -3.69
C TYR A 236 -9.39 8.01 -4.69
N PHE A 237 -10.33 7.07 -4.73
CA PHE A 237 -11.47 7.10 -5.64
C PHE A 237 -12.72 7.78 -5.06
N CYS A 238 -12.69 8.13 -3.76
CA CYS A 238 -13.81 8.73 -3.06
C CYS A 238 -13.36 10.00 -2.33
N ASP A 239 -14.23 11.01 -2.31
CA ASP A 239 -14.06 12.18 -1.44
C ASP A 239 -14.36 11.77 0.02
N ILE A 240 -13.60 12.32 0.96
CA ILE A 240 -13.70 12.02 2.39
C ILE A 240 -14.24 13.26 3.09
N HIS A 241 -15.53 13.23 3.40
CA HIS A 241 -16.24 14.40 3.93
C HIS A 241 -16.08 14.57 5.44
N ILE A 242 -15.79 13.50 6.18
CA ILE A 242 -15.55 13.55 7.63
C ILE A 242 -14.06 13.73 7.94
N ASP A 243 -13.74 14.17 9.16
CA ASP A 243 -12.38 14.13 9.70
C ASP A 243 -12.08 12.74 10.29
N PRO A 244 -11.24 11.91 9.63
CA PRO A 244 -10.94 10.57 10.11
C PRO A 244 -10.15 10.58 11.41
N PHE A 245 -9.28 11.56 11.64
CA PHE A 245 -8.53 11.67 12.90
C PHE A 245 -9.47 11.95 14.06
N LYS A 246 -10.41 12.89 13.88
CA LYS A 246 -11.45 13.17 14.87
C LYS A 246 -12.37 11.98 15.09
N PHE A 247 -12.79 11.29 14.02
CA PHE A 247 -13.58 10.06 14.14
C PHE A 247 -12.86 9.00 14.98
N MET A 248 -11.57 8.77 14.73
CA MET A 248 -10.77 7.82 15.50
C MET A 248 -10.70 8.21 16.98
N LYS A 249 -10.45 9.48 17.28
CA LYS A 249 -10.38 9.99 18.66
C LYS A 249 -11.72 9.88 19.37
N ASP A 250 -12.78 10.43 18.78
CA ASP A 250 -14.12 10.50 19.39
C ASP A 250 -14.73 9.10 19.60
N ASN A 251 -14.33 8.11 18.81
CA ASN A 251 -14.84 6.73 18.89
C ASN A 251 -13.83 5.73 19.50
N ASN A 252 -12.78 6.23 20.16
CA ASN A 252 -11.75 5.44 20.83
C ASN A 252 -11.14 4.34 19.93
N LYS A 253 -10.86 4.67 18.66
CA LYS A 253 -10.24 3.75 17.71
C LYS A 253 -8.72 3.89 17.72
N LYS A 254 -8.03 2.75 17.63
CA LYS A 254 -6.56 2.67 17.69
C LYS A 254 -5.90 2.54 16.33
N TYR A 255 -6.51 1.78 15.42
CA TYR A 255 -5.98 1.45 14.10
C TYR A 255 -7.11 1.33 13.08
N SER A 256 -6.87 1.81 11.85
CA SER A 256 -7.78 1.67 10.72
C SER A 256 -6.99 1.25 9.47
N PHE A 257 -7.58 0.36 8.69
CA PHE A 257 -7.04 -0.17 7.44
C PHE A 257 -8.13 -0.22 6.37
N VAL A 258 -7.71 -0.31 5.11
CA VAL A 258 -8.64 -0.43 3.97
C VAL A 258 -8.53 -1.81 3.31
N ILE A 259 -7.36 -2.43 3.32
CA ILE A 259 -7.09 -3.70 2.63
C ILE A 259 -6.39 -4.68 3.59
N SER A 260 -6.75 -5.95 3.48
CA SER A 260 -6.06 -7.07 4.10
C SER A 260 -5.71 -8.11 3.06
N LEU A 261 -4.50 -8.67 3.14
CA LEU A 261 -4.01 -9.70 2.23
C LEU A 261 -3.22 -10.77 2.98
N PRO A 262 -3.11 -11.99 2.44
CA PRO A 262 -2.12 -12.95 2.89
C PRO A 262 -0.70 -12.51 2.47
N GLU A 263 0.26 -12.65 3.37
CA GLU A 263 1.69 -12.44 3.13
C GLU A 263 2.31 -13.63 2.39
N TYR A 264 3.42 -13.40 1.69
CA TYR A 264 4.23 -14.44 1.07
C TYR A 264 5.01 -15.21 2.14
N PRO A 265 4.76 -16.52 2.38
CA PRO A 265 5.35 -17.24 3.50
C PRO A 265 6.88 -17.23 3.54
N GLY A 266 7.54 -17.13 2.37
CA GLY A 266 8.99 -17.06 2.28
C GLY A 266 9.62 -15.78 2.87
N THR A 267 8.84 -14.72 3.13
CA THR A 267 9.34 -13.50 3.81
C THR A 267 9.30 -13.60 5.34
N ILE A 268 8.56 -14.57 5.88
CA ILE A 268 8.17 -14.64 7.30
C ILE A 268 8.32 -16.05 7.90
N GLU A 269 9.21 -16.89 7.34
CA GLU A 269 9.38 -18.32 7.70
C GLU A 269 9.45 -18.60 9.22
N THR A 270 10.02 -17.67 10.00
CA THR A 270 10.20 -17.81 11.45
C THR A 270 9.42 -16.80 12.29
N LEU A 271 8.62 -15.93 11.67
CA LEU A 271 7.94 -14.84 12.35
C LEU A 271 6.98 -15.38 13.42
N TRP A 272 5.98 -16.18 13.03
CA TRP A 272 4.97 -16.66 13.98
C TRP A 272 5.56 -17.54 15.10
N LYS A 273 6.57 -18.35 14.77
CA LYS A 273 7.30 -19.14 15.76
C LYS A 273 7.98 -18.25 16.80
N SER A 274 8.55 -17.13 16.38
CA SER A 274 9.21 -16.17 17.26
C SER A 274 8.18 -15.38 18.08
N THR A 275 7.07 -14.95 17.46
CA THR A 275 5.94 -14.30 18.14
C THR A 275 5.36 -15.21 19.23
N ARG A 276 5.12 -16.48 18.93
CA ARG A 276 4.63 -17.44 19.92
C ARG A 276 5.56 -17.60 21.11
N LYS A 277 6.87 -17.67 20.89
CA LYS A 277 7.86 -17.71 22.00
C LYS A 277 7.76 -16.46 22.87
N PHE A 278 7.59 -15.30 22.26
CA PHE A 278 7.36 -14.05 23.00
C PHE A 278 6.07 -14.12 23.82
N ILE A 279 4.96 -14.58 23.24
CA ILE A 279 3.67 -14.74 23.92
C ILE A 279 3.77 -15.74 25.08
N GLU A 280 4.48 -16.87 24.88
CA GLU A 280 4.72 -17.88 25.92
C GLU A 280 5.53 -17.29 27.10
N GLN A 281 6.44 -16.35 26.82
CA GLN A 281 7.26 -15.68 27.84
C GLN A 281 6.56 -14.50 28.52
N TYR A 282 5.69 -13.79 27.79
CA TYR A 282 5.01 -12.58 28.25
C TYR A 282 3.49 -12.65 27.97
N PRO A 283 2.77 -13.59 28.60
CA PRO A 283 1.34 -13.78 28.36
C PRO A 283 0.48 -12.58 28.77
N GLU A 284 0.97 -11.72 29.67
CA GLU A 284 0.31 -10.51 30.14
C GLU A 284 0.05 -9.47 29.03
N HIS A 285 0.79 -9.55 27.92
CA HIS A 285 0.60 -8.67 26.77
C HIS A 285 -0.52 -9.11 25.83
N ILE A 286 -1.14 -10.28 26.06
CA ILE A 286 -2.29 -10.71 25.28
C ILE A 286 -3.54 -9.95 25.76
N ALA A 287 -4.02 -9.05 24.91
CA ALA A 287 -5.29 -8.37 25.14
C ALA A 287 -6.43 -9.39 25.22
N LYS A 288 -7.38 -9.18 26.14
CA LYS A 288 -8.57 -10.03 26.31
C LYS A 288 -9.40 -10.09 25.02
N ASP A 289 -9.61 -8.92 24.41
CA ASP A 289 -10.39 -8.76 23.18
C ASP A 289 -9.45 -8.57 21.99
N ASN A 290 -8.70 -9.61 21.64
CA ASN A 290 -7.71 -9.58 20.55
C ASN A 290 -8.28 -10.14 19.22
N ASN A 291 -7.51 -9.95 18.14
CA ASN A 291 -7.87 -10.41 16.79
C ASN A 291 -7.23 -11.78 16.44
N LEU A 292 -7.06 -12.70 17.40
CA LEU A 292 -6.40 -13.99 17.15
C LEU A 292 -7.12 -14.79 16.06
N GLU A 293 -8.45 -14.81 16.07
CA GLU A 293 -9.26 -15.54 15.08
C GLU A 293 -9.06 -15.01 13.65
N PHE A 294 -8.72 -13.73 13.50
CA PHE A 294 -8.44 -13.14 12.19
C PHE A 294 -7.10 -13.65 11.62
N ILE A 295 -6.10 -13.88 12.47
CA ILE A 295 -4.74 -14.30 12.05
C ILE A 295 -4.49 -15.81 12.21
N SER A 296 -5.40 -16.54 12.85
CA SER A 296 -5.22 -17.96 13.16
C SER A 296 -6.55 -18.69 13.34
N ALA A 297 -6.74 -19.76 12.56
CA ALA A 297 -7.95 -20.59 12.63
C ALA A 297 -7.85 -21.74 13.66
N ASP A 298 -6.70 -21.95 14.28
CA ASP A 298 -6.42 -23.09 15.16
C ASP A 298 -6.04 -22.68 16.59
N GLY A 299 -6.53 -21.51 17.02
CA GLY A 299 -6.29 -20.97 18.36
C GLY A 299 -4.86 -20.48 18.57
N GLY A 300 -4.21 -19.99 17.51
CA GLY A 300 -2.86 -19.43 17.56
C GLY A 300 -1.73 -20.42 17.34
N LYS A 301 -2.00 -21.68 17.00
CA LYS A 301 -0.94 -22.66 16.74
C LYS A 301 -0.20 -22.33 15.45
N THR A 302 -0.92 -21.90 14.42
CA THR A 302 -0.39 -21.46 13.13
C THR A 302 -0.87 -20.04 12.77
N TYR A 303 -0.08 -19.35 11.92
CA TYR A 303 -0.44 -18.06 11.34
C TYR A 303 -0.97 -18.28 9.92
N ASN A 304 -2.10 -17.67 9.60
CA ASN A 304 -2.73 -17.78 8.27
C ASN A 304 -2.15 -16.79 7.24
N ASN A 305 -1.12 -16.04 7.62
CA ASN A 305 -0.44 -15.01 6.82
C ASN A 305 -1.26 -13.71 6.59
N CYS A 306 -2.49 -13.61 7.10
CA CYS A 306 -3.31 -12.42 6.93
C CYS A 306 -2.75 -11.23 7.72
N HIS A 307 -2.57 -10.10 7.03
CA HIS A 307 -2.15 -8.85 7.63
C HIS A 307 -2.93 -7.67 7.05
N PHE A 308 -2.99 -6.58 7.81
CA PHE A 308 -3.45 -5.30 7.30
C PHE A 308 -2.35 -4.70 6.42
N VAL A 309 -2.69 -4.34 5.20
CA VAL A 309 -1.75 -3.75 4.27
C VAL A 309 -1.38 -2.34 4.77
N SER A 310 -0.09 -2.13 5.07
CA SER A 310 0.35 -0.99 5.89
C SER A 310 0.70 0.28 5.11
N TYR A 311 0.65 0.27 3.76
CA TYR A 311 0.96 1.48 2.97
C TYR A 311 -0.07 2.61 3.15
N MET A 312 -1.26 2.28 3.66
CA MET A 312 -2.31 3.23 4.00
C MET A 312 -3.03 2.78 5.26
N HIS A 313 -2.66 3.39 6.38
CA HIS A 313 -3.31 3.17 7.66
C HIS A 313 -3.40 4.46 8.47
N LEU A 314 -4.31 4.45 9.44
CA LEU A 314 -4.49 5.53 10.40
C LEU A 314 -4.41 4.95 11.81
N THR A 315 -3.53 5.51 12.65
CA THR A 315 -3.17 4.89 13.93
C THR A 315 -2.93 5.94 15.00
N ARG A 316 -3.15 5.58 16.26
CA ARG A 316 -2.76 6.38 17.42
C ARG A 316 -1.28 6.14 17.78
N CYS A 317 -0.46 7.19 17.82
CA CYS A 317 0.97 7.14 18.16
C CYS A 317 1.24 6.58 19.57
N CYS A 318 0.46 7.01 20.58
CA CYS A 318 0.71 6.59 21.97
C CYS A 318 0.52 5.08 22.20
N ASP A 319 -0.25 4.39 21.37
CA ASP A 319 -0.41 2.93 21.46
C ASP A 319 0.83 2.18 20.90
N LEU A 320 1.71 2.86 20.15
CA LEU A 320 2.99 2.32 19.66
C LEU A 320 4.17 2.67 20.58
N ALA A 321 4.06 3.78 21.31
CA ALA A 321 5.14 4.38 22.10
C ALA A 321 5.02 4.17 23.62
N ALA A 322 4.10 3.32 24.09
CA ALA A 322 4.07 2.96 25.51
C ALA A 322 5.49 2.49 25.93
N PRO A 323 6.04 3.01 27.04
CA PRO A 323 7.29 2.49 27.56
C PRO A 323 7.06 1.01 27.88
N CYS A 324 7.75 0.12 27.15
CA CYS A 324 7.92 -1.26 27.58
C CYS A 324 8.74 -1.27 28.87
#